data_AF-A0A4P9Z5C4-F1
#
_entry.id   AF-A0A4P9Z5C4-F1
#
_cell.length_a   1.000
_cell.length_b   1.000
_cell.length_c   1.000
_cell.angle_alpha   90.00
_cell.angle_beta   90.00
_cell.angle_gamma   90.00
#
_symmetry.space_group_name_H-M   'P 1'
#
loop_
_entity.id
_entity.type
_entity.pdbx_description
1 polymer ?
#
loop_
_entity_poly.entity_id
_entity_poly.type
_entity_poly.pdbx_seq_one_letter_code
_entity_poly.pdbx_strand_id
1 'polypeptide(L)'
;MFRNTLTDLIRGLRSNKRNEKKYIAGRMEEIREELRSTDMTRKVNAICKLCYLHMLGYDMGWASFHVIEVMASSDFYWKRQGYLAATQSFNQNTDVLMLTTNLIKKDITSRDLHAIGVAINGLSHIITPDLARDLYPDILALTTHGRPSIRKRAVLVLYKICLKYPEALHECVPRLTERLEDTDPSVVSAAVNVVCELARHNPRNYLPLAPHLFRLLTTSSNNWMLIKLIKLFALLTPLEPRLVRKLLPSFKTLIETTPAMSVLYESIRSVVAGGMLRMLSETDEQAAAELAMLCASKITLFLQDPDQNLKYVGLLVLGDLLEQYPKLVVQHRDLILSCAEDPDLSIRIRALDLVVVLATKRTLMDIVKRLMLQLIPYFMDSPVHMLHDPDFLPLSPLYRTSVIEHIVQMCSQSAYAYVVNFEWYIAVLMDLSRVTGVQVGTLLSEQLIDVAVRVQSVRGYCVRMMASLMEDQALLDTITQPETNIDILWAAAYIIGEYNEYLDQPTAVLRSLGNPLLRETSPALQAIFIQSILKVYIGWAHSLLERWSITLSKVLEDTSREVLAALSVYACTHDLEVEDRVSDGGSGRGRQAGQSTRSSTNRSTNAS
;
A
#
# COMPACT_ATOMS: atom_id res chain seq x y z
N MET A 1 -29.14 24.39 43.22
CA MET A 1 -27.83 24.43 42.53
C MET A 1 -28.05 23.90 41.12
N PHE A 2 -27.86 24.72 40.08
CA PHE A 2 -28.13 24.34 38.68
C PHE A 2 -27.29 23.11 38.30
N ARG A 3 -27.96 22.02 37.90
CA ARG A 3 -27.31 20.79 37.44
C ARG A 3 -26.74 21.04 36.04
N ASN A 4 -25.43 21.29 35.93
CA ASN A 4 -24.76 21.41 34.63
C ASN A 4 -24.85 20.07 33.89
N THR A 5 -25.63 20.04 32.82
CA THR A 5 -25.88 18.83 32.02
C THR A 5 -24.75 18.55 31.03
N LEU A 6 -24.73 17.35 30.44
CA LEU A 6 -23.87 17.04 29.29
C LEU A 6 -23.99 18.09 28.18
N THR A 7 -25.21 18.55 27.89
CA THR A 7 -25.47 19.59 26.88
C THR A 7 -24.77 20.90 27.23
N ASP A 8 -24.73 21.26 28.52
CA ASP A 8 -24.07 22.49 28.98
C ASP A 8 -22.55 22.36 28.88
N LEU A 9 -21.97 21.19 29.16
CA LEU A 9 -20.55 20.91 28.91
C LEU A 9 -20.21 21.08 27.43
N ILE A 10 -20.99 20.48 26.52
CA ILE A 10 -20.75 20.56 25.08
C ILE A 10 -20.88 22.01 24.60
N ARG A 11 -21.90 22.74 25.07
CA ARG A 11 -22.10 24.16 24.72
C ARG A 11 -20.94 25.01 25.23
N GLY A 12 -20.49 24.77 26.46
CA GLY A 12 -19.36 25.47 27.07
C GLY A 12 -18.01 25.17 26.41
N LEU A 13 -17.80 23.95 25.92
CA LEU A 13 -16.62 23.62 25.11
C LEU A 13 -16.61 24.38 23.79
N ARG A 14 -17.74 24.38 23.09
CA ARG A 14 -17.88 25.08 21.79
C ARG A 14 -17.70 26.59 21.91
N SER A 15 -18.05 27.20 23.05
CA SER A 15 -17.86 28.63 23.28
C SER A 15 -16.43 29.00 23.69
N ASN A 16 -15.63 28.04 24.21
CA ASN A 16 -14.30 28.28 24.74
C ASN A 16 -13.16 27.79 23.82
N LYS A 17 -13.27 27.98 22.49
CA LYS A 17 -12.26 27.51 21.50
C LYS A 17 -10.82 27.95 21.79
N ARG A 18 -10.61 29.15 22.35
CA ARG A 18 -9.28 29.69 22.63
C ARG A 18 -8.67 29.19 23.95
N ASN A 19 -9.49 28.72 24.89
CA ASN A 19 -9.08 28.33 26.25
C ASN A 19 -9.55 26.91 26.62
N GLU A 20 -9.69 26.04 25.62
CA GLU A 20 -10.31 24.73 25.76
C GLU A 20 -9.66 23.86 26.85
N LYS A 21 -8.32 23.80 26.89
CA LYS A 21 -7.57 23.03 27.90
C LYS A 21 -7.89 23.46 29.34
N LYS A 22 -7.98 24.77 29.59
CA LYS A 22 -8.29 25.31 30.92
C LYS A 22 -9.75 25.04 31.29
N TYR A 23 -10.66 25.16 30.33
CA TYR A 23 -12.07 24.85 30.54
C TYR A 23 -12.27 23.37 30.88
N ILE A 24 -11.62 22.47 30.13
CA ILE A 24 -11.69 21.02 30.37
C ILE A 24 -11.11 20.66 31.72
N ALA A 25 -9.96 21.21 32.11
CA ALA A 25 -9.38 20.95 33.43
C ALA A 25 -10.35 21.32 34.57
N GLY A 26 -11.02 22.47 34.47
CA GLY A 26 -12.04 22.87 35.45
C GLY A 26 -13.25 21.93 35.47
N ARG A 27 -13.73 21.51 34.29
CA ARG A 27 -14.85 20.57 34.18
C ARG A 27 -14.50 19.17 34.67
N MET A 28 -13.26 18.72 34.47
CA MET A 28 -12.77 17.43 34.98
C MET A 28 -12.80 17.39 36.51
N GLU A 29 -12.44 18.49 37.17
CA GLU A 29 -12.52 18.56 38.64
C GLU A 29 -13.97 18.55 39.14
N GLU A 30 -14.85 19.33 38.51
CA GLU A 30 -16.29 19.28 38.83
C GLU A 30 -16.86 17.88 38.67
N ILE A 31 -16.50 17.18 37.59
CA ILE A 31 -16.93 15.79 37.35
C ILE A 31 -16.44 14.87 38.47
N ARG A 32 -15.19 15.00 38.94
CA ARG A 32 -14.66 14.18 40.05
C ARG A 32 -15.49 14.37 41.32
N GLU A 33 -15.88 15.62 41.62
CA GLU A 33 -16.76 15.91 42.75
C GLU A 33 -18.16 15.32 42.55
N GLU A 34 -18.72 15.43 41.35
CA GLU A 34 -20.03 14.87 41.03
C GLU A 34 -20.08 13.34 41.12
N LEU A 35 -19.00 12.65 40.75
CA LEU A 35 -18.90 11.19 40.86
C LEU A 35 -18.86 10.68 42.30
N ARG A 36 -18.38 11.49 43.25
CA ARG A 36 -18.40 11.16 44.69
C ARG A 36 -19.80 11.26 45.30
N SER A 37 -20.76 11.84 44.59
CA SER A 37 -22.15 11.97 45.04
C SER A 37 -22.85 10.62 45.17
N THR A 38 -23.71 10.48 46.18
CA THR A 38 -24.61 9.33 46.35
C THR A 38 -25.82 9.40 45.41
N ASP A 39 -26.20 10.59 44.94
CA ASP A 39 -27.25 10.78 43.92
C ASP A 39 -26.84 10.13 42.58
N MET A 40 -27.51 9.04 42.23
CA MET A 40 -27.27 8.28 41.01
C MET A 40 -27.50 9.12 39.75
N THR A 41 -28.45 10.06 39.76
CA THR A 41 -28.71 10.94 38.62
C THR A 41 -27.50 11.83 38.34
N ARG A 42 -26.87 12.34 39.41
CA ARG A 42 -25.67 13.18 39.31
C ARG A 42 -24.47 12.37 38.83
N LYS A 43 -24.29 11.16 39.37
CA LYS A 43 -23.23 10.23 38.97
C LYS A 43 -23.33 9.84 37.50
N VAL A 44 -24.53 9.46 37.03
CA VAL A 44 -24.78 9.12 35.62
C VAL A 44 -24.49 10.31 34.70
N ASN A 45 -24.90 11.52 35.07
CA ASN A 45 -24.60 12.72 34.28
C ASN A 45 -23.08 12.99 34.20
N ALA A 46 -22.36 12.84 35.32
CA ALA A 46 -20.91 12.95 35.37
C ALA A 46 -20.21 11.91 34.48
N ILE A 47 -20.67 10.66 34.50
CA ILE A 47 -20.17 9.60 33.61
C ILE A 47 -20.44 9.94 32.14
N CYS A 48 -21.64 10.40 31.78
CA CYS A 48 -21.94 10.82 30.41
C CYS A 48 -21.04 11.97 29.95
N LYS A 49 -20.74 12.92 30.85
CA LYS A 49 -19.77 14.00 30.60
C LYS A 49 -18.36 13.46 30.38
N LEU A 50 -17.92 12.47 31.16
CA LEU A 50 -16.64 11.81 30.95
C LEU A 50 -16.57 11.02 29.65
N CYS A 51 -17.60 10.25 29.30
CA CYS A 51 -17.70 9.56 28.02
C CYS A 51 -17.47 10.53 26.85
N TYR A 52 -18.06 11.73 26.93
CA TYR A 52 -17.84 12.76 25.92
C TYR A 52 -16.40 13.26 25.87
N LEU A 53 -15.79 13.57 27.02
CA LEU A 53 -14.38 13.96 27.07
C LEU A 53 -13.46 12.82 26.62
N HIS A 54 -13.81 11.57 26.89
CA HIS A 54 -13.07 10.40 26.43
C HIS A 54 -13.06 10.29 24.90
N MET A 55 -14.19 10.57 24.24
CA MET A 55 -14.24 10.67 22.77
C MET A 55 -13.35 11.80 22.21
N LEU A 56 -12.99 12.79 23.03
CA LEU A 56 -12.03 13.85 22.67
C LEU A 56 -10.57 13.50 23.02
N GLY A 57 -10.31 12.29 23.54
CA GLY A 57 -8.98 11.79 23.87
C GLY A 57 -8.56 11.91 25.33
N TYR A 58 -9.45 12.30 26.26
CA TYR A 58 -9.13 12.38 27.69
C TYR A 58 -9.29 11.03 28.40
N ASP A 59 -8.43 10.76 29.39
CA ASP A 59 -8.49 9.50 30.13
C ASP A 59 -9.72 9.41 31.07
N MET A 60 -10.34 8.23 31.05
CA MET A 60 -11.50 7.86 31.87
C MET A 60 -11.21 6.64 32.78
N GLY A 61 -10.03 6.02 32.70
CA GLY A 61 -9.71 4.78 33.42
C GLY A 61 -9.85 4.90 34.95
N TRP A 62 -9.54 6.07 35.50
CA TRP A 62 -9.68 6.38 36.94
C TRP A 62 -11.14 6.35 37.44
N ALA A 63 -12.14 6.47 36.54
CA ALA A 63 -13.56 6.43 36.89
C ALA A 63 -14.17 5.03 36.79
N SER A 64 -13.37 3.99 36.54
CA SER A 64 -13.84 2.63 36.25
C SER A 64 -14.73 2.03 37.33
N PHE A 65 -14.44 2.27 38.61
CA PHE A 65 -15.30 1.82 39.71
C PHE A 65 -16.68 2.48 39.68
N HIS A 66 -16.75 3.79 39.42
CA HIS A 66 -18.03 4.51 39.30
C HIS A 66 -18.86 4.02 38.11
N VAL A 67 -18.20 3.61 37.02
CA VAL A 67 -18.88 2.96 35.89
C VAL A 67 -19.55 1.66 36.34
N ILE A 68 -18.86 0.81 37.12
CA ILE A 68 -19.44 -0.42 37.66
C ILE A 68 -20.62 -0.13 38.60
N GLU A 69 -20.51 0.89 39.46
CA GLU A 69 -21.62 1.30 40.33
C GLU A 69 -22.88 1.66 39.52
N VAL A 70 -22.71 2.37 38.40
CA VAL A 70 -23.82 2.73 37.51
C VAL A 70 -24.34 1.50 36.75
N MET A 71 -23.48 0.59 36.32
CA MET A 71 -23.88 -0.70 35.73
C MET A 71 -24.74 -1.53 36.69
N ALA A 72 -24.43 -1.49 37.99
CA ALA A 72 -25.10 -2.27 39.03
C ALA A 72 -26.51 -1.76 39.36
N SER A 73 -26.89 -0.61 38.82
CA SER A 73 -28.19 0.00 39.06
C SER A 73 -29.37 -0.90 38.67
N SER A 74 -30.48 -0.79 39.41
CA SER A 74 -31.75 -1.46 39.08
C SER A 74 -32.54 -0.73 37.99
N ASP A 75 -32.32 0.58 37.82
CA ASP A 75 -32.98 1.37 36.79
C ASP A 75 -32.33 1.10 35.42
N PHE A 76 -33.15 0.71 34.44
CA PHE A 76 -32.68 0.40 33.09
C PHE A 76 -31.96 1.57 32.41
N TYR A 77 -32.45 2.80 32.59
CA TYR A 77 -31.85 3.98 31.98
C TYR A 77 -30.43 4.19 32.49
N TRP A 78 -30.22 4.12 33.81
CA TRP A 78 -28.90 4.26 34.43
C TRP A 78 -27.98 3.09 34.07
N LYS A 79 -28.50 1.85 34.17
CA LYS A 79 -27.77 0.64 33.76
C LYS A 79 -27.26 0.74 32.32
N ARG A 80 -28.10 1.20 31.39
CA ARG A 80 -27.73 1.41 29.99
C ARG A 80 -26.55 2.38 29.83
N GLN A 81 -26.54 3.48 30.59
CA GLN A 81 -25.40 4.42 30.56
C GLN A 81 -24.14 3.81 31.17
N GLY A 82 -24.26 3.02 32.24
CA GLY A 82 -23.14 2.29 32.82
C GLY A 82 -22.49 1.32 31.84
N TYR A 83 -23.29 0.49 31.18
CA TYR A 83 -22.77 -0.43 30.16
C TYR A 83 -22.16 0.30 28.96
N LEU A 84 -22.76 1.41 28.51
CA LEU A 84 -22.17 2.25 27.46
C LEU A 84 -20.79 2.79 27.88
N ALA A 85 -20.69 3.35 29.08
CA ALA A 85 -19.44 3.85 29.63
C ALA A 85 -18.38 2.74 29.76
N ALA A 86 -18.79 1.52 30.17
CA ALA A 86 -17.91 0.36 30.21
C ALA A 86 -17.41 -0.01 28.81
N THR A 87 -18.28 -0.02 27.78
CA THR A 87 -17.87 -0.33 26.40
C THR A 87 -16.88 0.67 25.81
N GLN A 88 -16.88 1.92 26.29
CA GLN A 88 -15.97 2.96 25.84
C GLN A 88 -14.65 2.98 26.62
N SER A 89 -14.70 2.75 27.93
CA SER A 89 -13.54 2.97 28.81
C SER A 89 -12.80 1.69 29.22
N PHE A 90 -13.47 0.53 29.25
CA PHE A 90 -12.84 -0.70 29.74
C PHE A 90 -12.01 -1.36 28.63
N ASN A 91 -10.82 -1.80 29.02
CA ASN A 91 -9.87 -2.54 28.20
C ASN A 91 -9.49 -3.85 28.89
N GLN A 92 -8.70 -4.70 28.23
CA GLN A 92 -8.31 -6.02 28.80
C GLN A 92 -7.53 -5.91 30.13
N ASN A 93 -6.93 -4.76 30.41
CA ASN A 93 -6.09 -4.53 31.59
C ASN A 93 -6.84 -3.74 32.69
N THR A 94 -8.15 -3.57 32.57
CA THR A 94 -8.93 -2.82 33.56
C THR A 94 -9.10 -3.67 34.82
N ASP A 95 -8.40 -3.30 35.90
CA ASP A 95 -8.29 -4.07 37.15
C ASP A 95 -9.64 -4.50 37.75
N VAL A 96 -10.66 -3.66 37.61
CA VAL A 96 -11.98 -3.88 38.20
C VAL A 96 -12.91 -4.78 37.38
N LEU A 97 -12.49 -5.25 36.20
CA LEU A 97 -13.34 -6.06 35.31
C LEU A 97 -13.84 -7.34 35.97
N MET A 98 -13.03 -7.98 36.82
CA MET A 98 -13.43 -9.19 37.54
C MET A 98 -14.64 -8.97 38.47
N LEU A 99 -14.85 -7.74 38.94
CA LEU A 99 -16.01 -7.39 39.78
C LEU A 99 -17.32 -7.38 38.96
N THR A 100 -17.22 -7.31 37.63
CA THR A 100 -18.39 -7.26 36.75
C THR A 100 -19.01 -8.62 36.49
N THR A 101 -18.30 -9.73 36.75
CA THR A 101 -18.79 -11.09 36.43
C THR A 101 -20.16 -11.36 37.05
N ASN A 102 -20.31 -11.14 38.36
CA ASN A 102 -21.58 -11.36 39.07
C ASN A 102 -22.68 -10.38 38.64
N LEU A 103 -22.30 -9.14 38.31
CA LEU A 103 -23.22 -8.11 37.84
C LEU A 103 -23.80 -8.49 36.48
N ILE A 104 -22.93 -8.85 35.53
CA ILE A 104 -23.33 -9.29 34.19
C ILE A 104 -24.16 -10.57 34.30
N LYS A 105 -23.73 -11.54 35.11
CA LYS A 105 -24.49 -12.79 35.35
C LYS A 105 -25.91 -12.51 35.85
N LYS A 106 -26.06 -11.62 36.83
CA LYS A 106 -27.38 -11.19 37.33
C LYS A 106 -28.23 -10.57 36.22
N ASP A 107 -27.64 -9.71 35.38
CA ASP A 107 -28.38 -9.04 34.33
C ASP A 107 -28.77 -9.96 33.16
N ILE A 108 -27.92 -10.92 32.77
CA ILE A 108 -28.23 -11.88 31.69
C ILE A 108 -29.25 -12.95 32.12
N THR A 109 -29.39 -13.20 33.42
CA THR A 109 -30.42 -14.08 33.99
C THR A 109 -31.70 -13.34 34.40
N SER A 110 -31.78 -12.03 34.15
CA SER A 110 -32.94 -11.20 34.50
C SER A 110 -34.20 -11.59 33.72
N ARG A 111 -35.37 -11.28 34.27
CA ARG A 111 -36.65 -11.36 33.53
C ARG A 111 -36.84 -10.20 32.54
N ASP A 112 -36.13 -9.10 32.77
CA ASP A 112 -36.16 -7.94 31.87
C ASP A 112 -35.29 -8.17 30.64
N LEU A 113 -35.92 -8.19 29.48
CA LEU A 113 -35.25 -8.33 28.19
C LEU A 113 -34.29 -7.20 27.87
N HIS A 114 -34.61 -5.99 28.32
CA HIS A 114 -33.80 -4.83 28.02
C HIS A 114 -32.50 -4.91 28.82
N ALA A 115 -32.57 -5.29 30.10
CA ALA A 115 -31.41 -5.63 30.92
C ALA A 115 -30.54 -6.74 30.29
N ILE A 116 -31.13 -7.89 29.93
CA ILE A 116 -30.39 -8.99 29.24
C ILE A 116 -29.71 -8.44 27.99
N GLY A 117 -30.45 -7.70 27.18
CA GLY A 117 -29.99 -7.17 25.91
C GLY A 117 -28.81 -6.22 26.03
N VAL A 118 -28.84 -5.31 27.00
CA VAL A 118 -27.75 -4.36 27.27
C VAL A 118 -26.55 -5.10 27.86
N ALA A 119 -26.75 -6.05 28.76
CA ALA A 119 -25.67 -6.83 29.36
C ALA A 119 -24.91 -7.66 28.31
N ILE A 120 -25.61 -8.37 27.41
CA ILE A 120 -24.98 -9.13 26.32
C ILE A 120 -24.19 -8.20 25.39
N ASN A 121 -24.75 -7.05 25.01
CA ASN A 121 -24.05 -6.08 24.17
C ASN A 121 -22.81 -5.52 24.87
N GLY A 122 -22.92 -5.16 26.15
CA GLY A 122 -21.81 -4.68 26.96
C GLY A 122 -20.70 -5.73 27.07
N LEU A 123 -21.06 -6.96 27.45
CA LEU A 123 -20.15 -8.11 27.54
C LEU A 123 -19.38 -8.29 26.23
N SER A 124 -20.04 -8.18 25.08
CA SER A 124 -19.38 -8.32 23.79
C SER A 124 -18.21 -7.34 23.59
N HIS A 125 -18.19 -6.18 24.23
CA HIS A 125 -17.08 -5.22 24.09
C HIS A 125 -15.99 -5.42 25.13
N ILE A 126 -16.36 -5.79 26.36
CA ILE A 126 -15.46 -5.84 27.53
C ILE A 126 -14.94 -7.23 27.87
N ILE A 127 -15.27 -8.25 27.07
CA ILE A 127 -14.95 -9.65 27.34
C ILE A 127 -13.43 -9.89 27.48
N THR A 128 -13.06 -10.46 28.61
CA THR A 128 -11.72 -10.99 28.93
C THR A 128 -11.75 -12.52 28.94
N PRO A 129 -10.60 -13.21 28.97
CA PRO A 129 -10.56 -14.67 29.12
C PRO A 129 -11.32 -15.18 30.34
N ASP A 130 -11.19 -14.49 31.49
CA ASP A 130 -11.92 -14.85 32.71
C ASP A 130 -13.43 -14.65 32.59
N LEU A 131 -13.87 -13.50 32.06
CA LEU A 131 -15.29 -13.25 31.80
C LEU A 131 -15.86 -14.25 30.80
N ALA A 132 -15.09 -14.66 29.79
CA ALA A 132 -15.50 -15.67 28.83
C ALA A 132 -15.68 -17.03 29.52
N ARG A 133 -14.68 -17.48 30.29
CA ARG A 133 -14.73 -18.75 31.05
C ARG A 133 -15.92 -18.78 32.02
N ASP A 134 -16.16 -17.70 32.74
CA ASP A 134 -17.13 -17.71 33.84
C ASP A 134 -18.58 -17.48 33.36
N LEU A 135 -18.78 -16.83 32.20
CA LEU A 135 -20.10 -16.48 31.68
C LEU A 135 -20.55 -17.28 30.45
N TYR A 136 -19.67 -18.04 29.78
CA TYR A 136 -20.08 -18.81 28.60
C TYR A 136 -21.26 -19.77 28.84
N PRO A 137 -21.41 -20.45 30.00
CA PRO A 137 -22.50 -21.39 30.20
C PRO A 137 -23.87 -20.68 30.20
N ASP A 138 -23.93 -19.50 30.83
CA ASP A 138 -25.13 -18.68 30.87
C ASP A 138 -25.48 -18.12 29.48
N ILE A 139 -24.47 -17.70 28.70
CA ILE A 139 -24.67 -17.24 27.32
C ILE A 139 -25.13 -18.40 26.40
N LEU A 140 -24.60 -19.61 26.59
CA LEU A 140 -25.06 -20.81 25.88
C LEU A 140 -26.53 -21.12 26.18
N ALA A 141 -26.99 -20.98 27.42
CA ALA A 141 -28.39 -21.16 27.76
C ALA A 141 -29.31 -20.15 27.04
N LEU A 142 -28.85 -18.91 26.86
CA LEU A 142 -29.60 -17.85 26.19
C LEU A 142 -29.74 -18.06 24.67
N THR A 143 -28.93 -18.92 24.06
CA THR A 143 -29.11 -19.31 22.65
C THR A 143 -30.43 -20.03 22.39
N THR A 144 -31.06 -20.61 23.41
CA THR A 144 -32.39 -21.26 23.34
C THR A 144 -33.53 -20.42 23.93
N HIS A 145 -33.28 -19.14 24.22
CA HIS A 145 -34.29 -18.27 24.81
C HIS A 145 -35.54 -18.13 23.91
N GLY A 146 -36.74 -18.02 24.51
CA GLY A 146 -38.00 -17.96 23.75
C GLY A 146 -38.10 -16.77 22.78
N ARG A 147 -37.39 -15.67 23.05
CA ARG A 147 -37.36 -14.47 22.20
C ARG A 147 -36.19 -14.48 21.20
N PRO A 148 -36.44 -14.39 19.87
CA PRO A 148 -35.39 -14.42 18.84
C PRO A 148 -34.33 -13.32 19.00
N SER A 149 -34.74 -12.12 19.44
CA SER A 149 -33.82 -10.98 19.64
C SER A 149 -32.73 -11.26 20.68
N ILE A 150 -33.01 -12.10 21.69
CA ILE A 150 -32.01 -12.55 22.67
C ILE A 150 -31.16 -13.66 22.07
N ARG A 151 -31.77 -14.68 21.44
CA ARG A 151 -31.02 -15.78 20.80
C ARG A 151 -29.98 -15.24 19.82
N LYS A 152 -30.38 -14.30 18.96
CA LYS A 152 -29.51 -13.61 18.00
C LYS A 152 -28.30 -12.96 18.70
N ARG A 153 -28.53 -12.21 19.78
CA ARG A 153 -27.45 -11.52 20.51
C ARG A 153 -26.54 -12.50 21.23
N ALA A 154 -27.10 -13.52 21.87
CA ALA A 154 -26.33 -14.58 22.52
C ALA A 154 -25.41 -15.28 21.52
N VAL A 155 -25.94 -15.67 20.36
CA VAL A 155 -25.18 -16.27 19.25
C VAL A 155 -24.02 -15.37 18.82
N LEU A 156 -24.26 -14.07 18.59
CA LEU A 156 -23.20 -13.15 18.17
C LEU A 156 -22.08 -13.01 19.20
N VAL A 157 -22.40 -13.06 20.50
CA VAL A 157 -21.40 -12.98 21.57
C VAL A 157 -20.58 -14.26 21.70
N LEU A 158 -21.12 -15.42 21.32
CA LEU A 158 -20.35 -16.66 21.28
C LEU A 158 -19.08 -16.55 20.42
N TYR A 159 -19.09 -15.74 19.35
CA TYR A 159 -17.88 -15.50 18.56
C TYR A 159 -16.72 -15.01 19.43
N LYS A 160 -16.94 -13.93 20.19
CA LYS A 160 -15.88 -13.36 21.04
C LYS A 160 -15.53 -14.25 22.23
N ILE A 161 -16.50 -14.98 22.78
CA ILE A 161 -16.24 -16.00 23.81
C ILE A 161 -15.30 -17.05 23.27
N CYS A 162 -15.58 -17.62 22.08
CA CYS A 162 -14.74 -18.64 21.46
C CYS A 162 -13.32 -18.13 21.15
N LEU A 163 -13.17 -16.86 20.79
CA LEU A 163 -11.85 -16.25 20.59
C LEU A 163 -11.06 -16.07 21.89
N LYS A 164 -11.74 -15.72 22.99
CA LYS A 164 -11.10 -15.45 24.30
C LYS A 164 -10.91 -16.69 25.16
N TYR A 165 -11.77 -17.68 25.00
CA TYR A 165 -11.75 -18.95 25.72
C TYR A 165 -12.03 -20.11 24.73
N PRO A 166 -10.99 -20.58 24.01
CA PRO A 166 -11.15 -21.59 22.96
C PRO A 166 -11.71 -22.94 23.42
N GLU A 167 -11.55 -23.29 24.70
CA GLU A 167 -12.10 -24.54 25.26
C GLU A 167 -13.64 -24.61 25.14
N ALA A 168 -14.32 -23.46 25.18
CA ALA A 168 -15.77 -23.40 24.98
C ALA A 168 -16.22 -23.79 23.56
N LEU A 169 -15.31 -23.88 22.57
CA LEU A 169 -15.67 -24.29 21.20
C LEU A 169 -16.36 -25.66 21.15
N HIS A 170 -15.96 -26.59 22.02
CA HIS A 170 -16.51 -27.94 22.06
C HIS A 170 -18.04 -27.93 22.32
N GLU A 171 -18.52 -27.04 23.19
CA GLU A 171 -19.95 -26.89 23.49
C GLU A 171 -20.63 -25.85 22.59
N CYS A 172 -19.91 -24.80 22.18
CA CYS A 172 -20.47 -23.73 21.35
C CYS A 172 -20.80 -24.19 19.93
N VAL A 173 -19.96 -25.00 19.29
CA VAL A 173 -20.14 -25.40 17.89
C VAL A 173 -21.40 -26.25 17.67
N PRO A 174 -21.70 -27.28 18.49
CA PRO A 174 -22.98 -27.99 18.41
C PRO A 174 -24.18 -27.04 18.55
N ARG A 175 -24.11 -26.10 19.49
CA ARG A 175 -25.18 -25.12 19.72
C ARG A 175 -25.38 -24.16 18.54
N LEU A 176 -24.28 -23.67 17.96
CA LEU A 176 -24.31 -22.86 16.74
C LEU A 176 -24.92 -23.63 15.57
N THR A 177 -24.66 -24.94 15.48
CA THR A 177 -25.21 -25.81 14.44
C THR A 177 -26.74 -25.89 14.55
N GLU A 178 -27.28 -26.11 15.75
CA GLU A 178 -28.73 -26.06 15.98
C GLU A 178 -29.33 -24.69 15.57
N ARG A 179 -28.61 -23.59 15.80
CA ARG A 179 -29.08 -22.24 15.45
C ARG A 179 -29.06 -21.95 13.95
N LEU A 180 -28.38 -22.76 13.13
CA LEU A 180 -28.50 -22.67 11.66
C LEU A 180 -29.88 -23.12 11.17
N GLU A 181 -30.64 -23.84 12.01
CA GLU A 181 -32.01 -24.30 11.72
C GLU A 181 -33.06 -23.57 12.56
N ASP A 182 -32.73 -22.41 13.11
CA ASP A 182 -33.66 -21.62 13.91
C ASP A 182 -34.86 -21.14 13.06
N THR A 183 -36.03 -21.03 13.70
CA THR A 183 -37.26 -20.57 13.03
C THR A 183 -37.20 -19.11 12.61
N ASP A 184 -36.38 -18.30 13.29
CA ASP A 184 -36.22 -16.89 12.98
C ASP A 184 -35.00 -16.66 12.06
N PRO A 185 -35.19 -16.12 10.84
CA PRO A 185 -34.10 -15.90 9.89
C PRO A 185 -32.98 -14.99 10.41
N SER A 186 -33.27 -14.10 11.37
CA SER A 186 -32.25 -13.20 11.93
C SER A 186 -31.29 -13.92 12.87
N VAL A 187 -31.76 -15.00 13.53
CA VAL A 187 -30.93 -15.89 14.34
C VAL A 187 -30.06 -16.77 13.43
N VAL A 188 -30.64 -17.32 12.36
CA VAL A 188 -29.89 -18.08 11.34
C VAL A 188 -28.79 -17.22 10.73
N SER A 189 -29.09 -15.98 10.37
CA SER A 189 -28.09 -15.04 9.84
C SER A 189 -26.96 -14.75 10.84
N ALA A 190 -27.27 -14.61 12.12
CA ALA A 190 -26.26 -14.46 13.16
C ALA A 190 -25.39 -15.72 13.30
N ALA A 191 -25.99 -16.90 13.28
CA ALA A 191 -25.27 -18.18 13.36
C ALA A 191 -24.33 -18.35 12.17
N VAL A 192 -24.81 -18.13 10.94
CA VAL A 192 -23.99 -18.14 9.72
C VAL A 192 -22.83 -17.15 9.81
N ASN A 193 -23.07 -15.94 10.33
CA ASN A 193 -22.00 -14.95 10.50
C ASN A 193 -20.93 -15.43 11.48
N VAL A 194 -21.33 -15.95 12.65
CA VAL A 194 -20.38 -16.47 13.66
C VAL A 194 -19.60 -17.65 13.11
N VAL A 195 -20.27 -18.61 12.46
CA VAL A 195 -19.61 -19.76 11.81
C VAL A 195 -18.63 -19.28 10.74
N CYS A 196 -19.02 -18.31 9.91
CA CYS A 196 -18.14 -17.75 8.88
C CYS A 196 -16.89 -17.10 9.46
N GLU A 197 -17.01 -16.33 10.55
CA GLU A 197 -15.86 -15.68 11.18
C GLU A 197 -14.96 -16.69 11.93
N LEU A 198 -15.53 -17.69 12.62
CA LEU A 198 -14.75 -18.74 13.26
C LEU A 198 -14.02 -19.64 12.23
N ALA A 199 -14.66 -19.93 11.09
CA ALA A 199 -14.05 -20.69 10.02
C ALA A 199 -12.86 -19.99 9.35
N ARG A 200 -12.74 -18.65 9.45
CA ARG A 200 -11.52 -17.95 9.01
C ARG A 200 -10.30 -18.30 9.85
N HIS A 201 -10.49 -18.71 11.11
CA HIS A 201 -9.41 -19.13 12.00
C HIS A 201 -9.12 -20.63 11.86
N ASN A 202 -10.15 -21.48 11.85
CA ASN A 202 -10.00 -22.92 11.67
C ASN A 202 -11.15 -23.50 10.81
N PRO A 203 -11.01 -23.53 9.48
CA PRO A 203 -12.09 -23.94 8.59
C PRO A 203 -12.44 -25.43 8.70
N ARG A 204 -11.49 -26.29 9.11
CA ARG A 204 -11.68 -27.76 9.20
C ARG A 204 -12.81 -28.15 10.13
N ASN A 205 -12.96 -27.45 11.26
CA ASN A 205 -13.98 -27.74 12.27
C ASN A 205 -15.42 -27.55 11.75
N TYR A 206 -15.60 -26.76 10.69
CA TYR A 206 -16.91 -26.39 10.15
C TYR A 206 -17.24 -27.12 8.85
N LEU A 207 -16.33 -27.93 8.32
CA LEU A 207 -16.55 -28.74 7.13
C LEU A 207 -17.78 -29.69 7.25
N PRO A 208 -18.05 -30.33 8.41
CA PRO A 208 -19.26 -31.15 8.57
C PRO A 208 -20.58 -30.37 8.39
N LEU A 209 -20.56 -29.04 8.51
CA LEU A 209 -21.74 -28.19 8.34
C LEU A 209 -22.04 -27.88 6.87
N ALA A 210 -21.16 -28.24 5.93
CA ALA A 210 -21.29 -27.94 4.51
C ALA A 210 -22.68 -28.30 3.91
N PRO A 211 -23.31 -29.46 4.22
CA PRO A 211 -24.64 -29.78 3.69
C PRO A 211 -25.72 -28.78 4.14
N HIS A 212 -25.71 -28.37 5.42
CA HIS A 212 -26.67 -27.42 5.96
C HIS A 212 -26.46 -26.02 5.38
N LEU A 213 -25.20 -25.60 5.28
CA LEU A 213 -24.81 -24.32 4.68
C LEU A 213 -25.18 -24.27 3.19
N PHE A 214 -25.08 -25.40 2.49
CA PHE A 214 -25.43 -25.49 1.07
C PHE A 214 -26.94 -25.34 0.87
N ARG A 215 -27.74 -25.99 1.71
CA ARG A 215 -29.19 -25.78 1.73
C ARG A 215 -29.52 -24.29 1.89
N LEU A 216 -28.93 -23.63 2.90
CA LEU A 216 -29.13 -22.19 3.13
C LEU A 216 -28.69 -21.32 1.93
N LEU A 217 -27.60 -21.68 1.25
CA LEU A 217 -27.13 -20.97 0.05
C LEU A 217 -28.16 -21.03 -1.08
N THR A 218 -28.82 -22.17 -1.25
CA THR A 218 -29.81 -22.38 -2.33
C THR A 218 -31.21 -21.84 -2.00
N THR A 219 -31.58 -21.74 -0.73
CA THR A 219 -32.93 -21.34 -0.32
C THR A 219 -33.04 -19.88 0.12
N SER A 220 -31.93 -19.22 0.47
CA SER A 220 -31.95 -17.85 0.99
C SER A 220 -32.04 -16.82 -0.12
N SER A 221 -32.86 -15.79 0.09
CA SER A 221 -32.92 -14.58 -0.74
C SER A 221 -32.19 -13.38 -0.12
N ASN A 222 -31.56 -13.56 1.06
CA ASN A 222 -30.89 -12.48 1.76
C ASN A 222 -29.45 -12.32 1.27
N ASN A 223 -29.19 -11.24 0.53
CA ASN A 223 -27.87 -10.90 -0.04
C ASN A 223 -26.73 -10.97 0.99
N TRP A 224 -26.93 -10.46 2.21
CA TRP A 224 -25.89 -10.46 3.25
C TRP A 224 -25.55 -11.87 3.73
N MET A 225 -26.57 -12.72 3.84
CA MET A 225 -26.36 -14.13 4.19
C MET A 225 -25.67 -14.88 3.06
N LEU A 226 -26.09 -14.65 1.80
CA LEU A 226 -25.47 -15.26 0.63
C LEU A 226 -23.99 -14.91 0.54
N ILE A 227 -23.61 -13.64 0.69
CA ILE A 227 -22.20 -13.19 0.73
C ILE A 227 -21.40 -13.94 1.78
N LYS A 228 -21.95 -14.13 3.00
CA LYS A 228 -21.26 -14.86 4.07
C LYS A 228 -21.14 -16.35 3.76
N LEU A 229 -22.15 -16.98 3.20
CA LEU A 229 -22.13 -18.39 2.79
C LEU A 229 -21.12 -18.62 1.65
N ILE A 230 -21.10 -17.73 0.64
CA ILE A 230 -20.15 -17.75 -0.47
C ILE A 230 -18.70 -17.68 0.06
N LYS A 231 -18.41 -16.70 0.93
CA LYS A 231 -17.09 -16.58 1.60
C LYS A 231 -16.72 -17.83 2.37
N LEU A 232 -17.67 -18.38 3.12
CA LEU A 232 -17.45 -19.58 3.91
C LEU A 232 -17.14 -20.77 3.00
N PHE A 233 -17.87 -20.95 1.90
CA PHE A 233 -17.56 -22.01 0.94
C PHE A 233 -16.20 -21.84 0.28
N ALA A 234 -15.79 -20.62 -0.05
CA ALA A 234 -14.44 -20.36 -0.57
C ALA A 234 -13.32 -20.76 0.43
N LEU A 235 -13.59 -20.74 1.74
CA LEU A 235 -12.66 -21.23 2.77
C LEU A 235 -12.70 -22.75 2.93
N LEU A 236 -13.84 -23.39 2.64
CA LEU A 236 -14.03 -24.83 2.78
C LEU A 236 -13.57 -25.62 1.55
N THR A 237 -13.70 -25.06 0.34
CA THR A 237 -13.32 -25.74 -0.91
C THR A 237 -11.85 -26.16 -0.98
N PRO A 238 -10.86 -25.38 -0.46
CA PRO A 238 -9.47 -25.83 -0.39
C PRO A 238 -9.26 -27.09 0.46
N LEU A 239 -10.13 -27.33 1.46
CA LEU A 239 -10.04 -28.48 2.35
C LEU A 239 -10.70 -29.74 1.78
N GLU A 240 -11.80 -29.56 1.04
CA GLU A 240 -12.52 -30.65 0.37
C GLU A 240 -12.82 -30.24 -1.09
N PRO A 241 -11.87 -30.49 -2.01
CA PRO A 241 -11.97 -30.04 -3.41
C PRO A 241 -13.22 -30.59 -4.13
N ARG A 242 -13.75 -31.74 -3.68
CA ARG A 242 -14.97 -32.35 -4.24
C ARG A 242 -16.20 -31.46 -4.08
N LEU A 243 -16.21 -30.55 -3.10
CA LEU A 243 -17.30 -29.59 -2.90
C LEU A 243 -17.47 -28.63 -4.08
N VAL A 244 -16.38 -28.31 -4.81
CA VAL A 244 -16.43 -27.37 -5.96
C VAL A 244 -17.47 -27.82 -6.99
N ARG A 245 -17.51 -29.12 -7.34
CA ARG A 245 -18.49 -29.65 -8.31
C ARG A 245 -19.94 -29.53 -7.82
N LYS A 246 -20.16 -29.65 -6.51
CA LYS A 246 -21.50 -29.51 -5.92
C LYS A 246 -21.96 -28.06 -5.87
N LEU A 247 -21.02 -27.14 -5.66
CA LEU A 247 -21.27 -25.69 -5.60
C LEU A 247 -21.42 -25.05 -6.98
N LEU A 248 -20.77 -25.63 -8.00
CA LEU A 248 -20.69 -25.07 -9.35
C LEU A 248 -22.05 -24.64 -9.93
N PRO A 249 -23.12 -25.46 -9.89
CA PRO A 249 -24.42 -25.04 -10.43
C PRO A 249 -24.97 -23.81 -9.71
N SER A 250 -24.91 -23.79 -8.38
CA SER A 250 -25.40 -22.67 -7.57
C SER A 250 -24.62 -21.38 -7.82
N PHE A 251 -23.28 -21.48 -7.92
CA PHE A 251 -22.44 -20.33 -8.23
C PHE A 251 -22.65 -19.81 -9.65
N LYS A 252 -22.79 -20.70 -10.65
CA LYS A 252 -23.14 -20.31 -12.03
C LYS A 252 -24.46 -19.54 -12.06
N THR A 253 -25.52 -20.08 -11.43
CA THR A 253 -26.81 -19.38 -11.34
C THR A 253 -26.67 -18.02 -10.66
N LEU A 254 -25.97 -17.93 -9.53
CA LEU A 254 -25.76 -16.65 -8.84
C LEU A 254 -25.04 -15.62 -9.72
N ILE A 255 -23.98 -16.02 -10.44
CA ILE A 255 -23.22 -15.14 -11.33
C ILE A 255 -24.06 -14.71 -12.55
N GLU A 256 -24.91 -15.60 -13.06
CA GLU A 256 -25.74 -15.33 -14.23
C GLU A 256 -26.92 -14.41 -13.91
N THR A 257 -27.63 -14.68 -12.81
CA THR A 257 -28.99 -14.14 -12.59
C THR A 257 -29.08 -13.09 -11.49
N THR A 258 -28.08 -12.94 -10.61
CA THR A 258 -28.22 -12.01 -9.47
C THR A 258 -28.19 -10.55 -9.94
N PRO A 259 -29.17 -9.71 -9.54
CA PRO A 259 -29.14 -8.27 -9.82
C PRO A 259 -28.25 -7.51 -8.82
N ALA A 260 -27.89 -8.14 -7.69
CA ALA A 260 -27.13 -7.48 -6.63
C ALA A 260 -25.63 -7.51 -6.94
N MET A 261 -25.05 -6.36 -7.28
CA MET A 261 -23.61 -6.23 -7.58
C MET A 261 -22.70 -6.78 -6.46
N SER A 262 -23.09 -6.64 -5.20
CA SER A 262 -22.33 -7.17 -4.06
C SER A 262 -22.29 -8.70 -3.99
N VAL A 263 -23.40 -9.37 -4.34
CA VAL A 263 -23.47 -10.84 -4.40
C VAL A 263 -22.74 -11.33 -5.65
N LEU A 264 -22.92 -10.65 -6.79
CA LEU A 264 -22.20 -10.95 -8.03
C LEU A 264 -20.69 -10.88 -7.82
N TYR A 265 -20.21 -9.77 -7.25
CA TYR A 265 -18.80 -9.55 -6.93
C TYR A 265 -18.25 -10.66 -6.04
N GLU A 266 -18.92 -10.96 -4.93
CA GLU A 266 -18.43 -11.98 -4.00
C GLU A 266 -18.43 -13.37 -4.63
N SER A 267 -19.41 -13.69 -5.47
CA SER A 267 -19.49 -14.96 -6.20
C SER A 267 -18.32 -15.10 -7.17
N ILE A 268 -18.05 -14.09 -7.98
CA ILE A 268 -16.92 -14.10 -8.93
C ILE A 268 -15.60 -14.15 -8.17
N ARG A 269 -15.40 -13.29 -7.16
CA ARG A 269 -14.17 -13.25 -6.37
C ARG A 269 -13.90 -14.58 -5.66
N SER A 270 -14.92 -15.23 -5.12
CA SER A 270 -14.78 -16.55 -4.48
C SER A 270 -14.44 -17.66 -5.49
N VAL A 271 -14.95 -17.57 -6.71
CA VAL A 271 -14.62 -18.51 -7.79
C VAL A 271 -13.17 -18.33 -8.26
N VAL A 272 -12.75 -17.08 -8.47
CA VAL A 272 -11.44 -16.71 -9.00
C VAL A 272 -10.35 -16.77 -7.93
N ALA A 273 -10.42 -15.90 -6.93
CA ALA A 273 -9.42 -15.77 -5.87
C ALA A 273 -9.53 -16.87 -4.80
N GLY A 274 -10.72 -17.46 -4.60
CA GLY A 274 -10.91 -18.60 -3.70
C GLY A 274 -10.38 -19.93 -4.26
N GLY A 275 -9.75 -19.91 -5.43
CA GLY A 275 -9.07 -21.06 -6.02
C GLY A 275 -9.99 -22.13 -6.62
N MET A 276 -11.31 -21.89 -6.70
CA MET A 276 -12.25 -22.86 -7.26
C MET A 276 -11.98 -23.13 -8.74
N LEU A 277 -11.59 -22.10 -9.51
CA LEU A 277 -11.18 -22.27 -10.92
C LEU A 277 -9.97 -23.19 -11.05
N ARG A 278 -8.90 -22.92 -10.29
CA ARG A 278 -7.70 -23.76 -10.28
C ARG A 278 -8.01 -25.22 -9.94
N MET A 279 -8.81 -25.45 -8.89
CA MET A 279 -9.22 -26.80 -8.48
C MET A 279 -10.11 -27.49 -9.51
N LEU A 280 -11.01 -26.75 -10.15
CA LEU A 280 -11.86 -27.29 -11.20
C LEU A 280 -11.03 -27.68 -12.42
N SER A 281 -10.03 -26.86 -12.80
CA SER A 281 -9.14 -27.11 -13.93
C SER A 281 -8.33 -28.41 -13.78
N GLU A 282 -8.03 -28.83 -12.56
CA GLU A 282 -7.34 -30.12 -12.30
C GLU A 282 -8.23 -31.34 -12.64
N THR A 283 -9.55 -31.16 -12.69
CA THR A 283 -10.50 -32.26 -12.90
C THR A 283 -11.34 -32.15 -14.17
N ASP A 284 -11.62 -30.93 -14.62
CA ASP A 284 -12.42 -30.61 -15.81
C ASP A 284 -11.99 -29.22 -16.31
N GLU A 285 -10.99 -29.20 -17.19
CA GLU A 285 -10.42 -27.97 -17.77
C GLU A 285 -11.47 -27.19 -18.58
N GLN A 286 -12.34 -27.90 -19.30
CA GLN A 286 -13.37 -27.28 -20.12
C GLN A 286 -14.40 -26.55 -19.26
N ALA A 287 -14.90 -27.18 -18.20
CA ALA A 287 -15.84 -26.54 -17.28
C ALA A 287 -15.22 -25.35 -16.54
N ALA A 288 -13.92 -25.43 -16.21
CA ALA A 288 -13.19 -24.32 -15.60
C ALA A 288 -13.05 -23.13 -16.57
N ALA A 289 -12.68 -23.38 -17.82
CA ALA A 289 -12.59 -22.35 -18.85
C ALA A 289 -13.95 -21.68 -19.12
N GLU A 290 -15.04 -22.44 -19.18
CA GLU A 290 -16.40 -21.90 -19.33
C GLU A 290 -16.81 -20.99 -18.16
N LEU A 291 -16.50 -21.41 -16.93
CA LEU A 291 -16.77 -20.60 -15.75
C LEU A 291 -15.93 -19.32 -15.73
N ALA A 292 -14.65 -19.42 -16.11
CA ALA A 292 -13.75 -18.26 -16.21
C ALA A 292 -14.24 -17.25 -17.26
N MET A 293 -14.72 -17.73 -18.43
CA MET A 293 -15.32 -16.89 -19.46
C MET A 293 -16.58 -16.18 -18.96
N LEU A 294 -17.46 -16.89 -18.24
CA LEU A 294 -18.64 -16.30 -17.61
C LEU A 294 -18.25 -15.20 -16.61
N CYS A 295 -17.26 -15.47 -15.74
CA CYS A 295 -16.72 -14.49 -14.79
C CYS A 295 -16.18 -13.25 -15.52
N ALA A 296 -15.32 -13.42 -16.53
CA ALA A 296 -14.74 -12.33 -17.32
C ALA A 296 -15.84 -11.48 -18.01
N SER A 297 -16.82 -12.13 -18.61
CA SER A 297 -17.98 -11.47 -19.21
C SER A 297 -18.73 -10.61 -18.18
N LYS A 298 -19.00 -11.14 -16.98
CA LYS A 298 -19.72 -10.41 -15.93
C LYS A 298 -18.88 -9.32 -15.27
N ILE A 299 -17.56 -9.43 -15.23
CA ILE A 299 -16.65 -8.35 -14.77
C ILE A 299 -16.80 -7.09 -15.63
N THR A 300 -17.14 -7.23 -16.92
CA THR A 300 -17.39 -6.08 -17.81
C THR A 300 -18.48 -5.15 -17.27
N LEU A 301 -19.50 -5.70 -16.61
CA LEU A 301 -20.58 -4.92 -15.99
C LEU A 301 -20.03 -3.96 -14.91
N PHE A 302 -18.99 -4.37 -14.18
CA PHE A 302 -18.36 -3.54 -13.14
C PHE A 302 -17.50 -2.44 -13.75
N LEU A 303 -16.73 -2.76 -14.80
CA LEU A 303 -15.81 -1.80 -15.43
C LEU A 303 -16.55 -0.70 -16.22
N GLN A 304 -17.74 -1.01 -16.73
CA GLN A 304 -18.59 -0.07 -17.45
C GLN A 304 -19.54 0.72 -16.54
N ASP A 305 -19.62 0.36 -15.25
CA ASP A 305 -20.52 1.02 -14.32
C ASP A 305 -20.07 2.47 -14.05
N PRO A 306 -21.00 3.44 -13.93
CA PRO A 306 -20.66 4.80 -13.54
C PRO A 306 -20.07 4.91 -12.12
N ASP A 307 -20.35 3.97 -11.21
CA ASP A 307 -19.79 3.98 -9.86
C ASP A 307 -18.31 3.59 -9.87
N GLN A 308 -17.46 4.53 -9.47
CA GLN A 308 -16.02 4.35 -9.33
C GLN A 308 -15.65 3.17 -8.43
N ASN A 309 -16.43 2.91 -7.37
CA ASN A 309 -16.18 1.79 -6.48
C ASN A 309 -16.38 0.45 -7.19
N LEU A 310 -17.38 0.36 -8.09
CA LEU A 310 -17.63 -0.85 -8.87
C LEU A 310 -16.52 -1.08 -9.90
N LYS A 311 -16.06 -0.04 -10.59
CA LYS A 311 -14.89 -0.14 -11.47
C LYS A 311 -13.66 -0.65 -10.73
N TYR A 312 -13.37 -0.07 -9.56
CA TYR A 312 -12.21 -0.45 -8.74
C TYR A 312 -12.25 -1.93 -8.36
N VAL A 313 -13.38 -2.43 -7.84
CA VAL A 313 -13.49 -3.84 -7.45
C VAL A 313 -13.50 -4.77 -8.67
N GLY A 314 -14.01 -4.31 -9.83
CA GLY A 314 -13.91 -5.02 -11.10
C GLY A 314 -12.46 -5.23 -11.53
N LEU A 315 -11.63 -4.19 -11.45
CA LEU A 315 -10.19 -4.28 -11.74
C LEU A 315 -9.47 -5.23 -10.78
N LEU A 316 -9.81 -5.21 -9.49
CA LEU A 316 -9.24 -6.13 -8.50
C LEU A 316 -9.44 -7.59 -8.90
N VAL A 317 -10.69 -7.96 -9.23
CA VAL A 317 -11.03 -9.35 -9.60
C VAL A 317 -10.44 -9.72 -10.96
N LEU A 318 -10.32 -8.75 -11.88
CA LEU A 318 -9.64 -8.98 -13.15
C LEU A 318 -8.14 -9.24 -12.95
N GLY A 319 -7.52 -8.60 -11.96
CA GLY A 319 -6.17 -8.89 -11.49
C GLY A 319 -6.03 -10.29 -10.89
N ASP A 320 -6.97 -10.71 -10.05
CA ASP A 320 -6.99 -12.08 -9.52
C ASP A 320 -7.16 -13.12 -10.66
N LEU A 321 -7.92 -12.79 -11.72
CA LEU A 321 -8.14 -13.67 -12.87
C LEU A 321 -6.91 -13.77 -13.76
N LEU A 322 -6.10 -12.71 -13.82
CA LEU A 322 -4.90 -12.61 -14.65
C LEU A 322 -3.89 -13.73 -14.38
N GLU A 323 -3.75 -14.14 -13.12
CA GLU A 323 -2.83 -15.20 -12.71
C GLU A 323 -3.16 -16.57 -13.33
N GLN A 324 -4.45 -16.84 -13.59
CA GLN A 324 -4.94 -18.13 -14.08
C GLN A 324 -5.31 -18.10 -15.57
N TYR A 325 -5.91 -17.01 -16.05
CA TYR A 325 -6.45 -16.89 -17.42
C TYR A 325 -6.05 -15.57 -18.10
N PRO A 326 -4.74 -15.34 -18.37
CA PRO A 326 -4.27 -14.06 -18.92
C PRO A 326 -4.87 -13.72 -20.29
N LYS A 327 -5.17 -14.72 -21.12
CA LYS A 327 -5.79 -14.53 -22.43
C LYS A 327 -7.18 -13.90 -22.35
N LEU A 328 -7.96 -14.19 -21.29
CA LEU A 328 -9.28 -13.61 -21.10
C LEU A 328 -9.18 -12.14 -20.69
N VAL A 329 -8.22 -11.80 -19.83
CA VAL A 329 -7.98 -10.42 -19.39
C VAL A 329 -7.62 -9.52 -20.58
N VAL A 330 -6.79 -10.01 -21.50
CA VAL A 330 -6.40 -9.26 -22.72
C VAL A 330 -7.60 -8.89 -23.60
N GLN A 331 -8.70 -9.66 -23.57
CA GLN A 331 -9.92 -9.33 -24.33
C GLN A 331 -10.58 -8.03 -23.84
N HIS A 332 -10.34 -7.64 -22.59
CA HIS A 332 -10.86 -6.41 -21.98
C HIS A 332 -9.89 -5.22 -22.13
N ARG A 333 -8.92 -5.29 -23.05
CA ARG A 333 -7.89 -4.25 -23.28
C ARG A 333 -8.44 -2.83 -23.30
N ASP A 334 -9.49 -2.58 -24.09
CA ASP A 334 -10.01 -1.22 -24.26
C ASP A 334 -10.61 -0.66 -22.97
N LEU A 335 -11.27 -1.51 -22.18
CA LEU A 335 -11.79 -1.13 -20.87
C LEU A 335 -10.66 -0.87 -19.87
N ILE A 336 -9.65 -1.73 -19.82
CA ILE A 336 -8.49 -1.54 -18.93
C ILE A 336 -7.76 -0.24 -19.27
N LEU A 337 -7.53 0.05 -20.55
CA LEU A 337 -6.90 1.29 -20.98
C LEU A 337 -7.76 2.52 -20.66
N SER A 338 -9.09 2.42 -20.80
CA SER A 338 -9.99 3.50 -20.37
C SER A 338 -9.91 3.74 -18.85
N CYS A 339 -9.75 2.68 -18.04
CA CYS A 339 -9.56 2.78 -16.60
C CYS A 339 -8.21 3.39 -16.23
N ALA A 340 -7.16 3.15 -17.01
CA ALA A 340 -5.85 3.79 -16.83
C ALA A 340 -5.87 5.30 -17.10
N GLU A 341 -6.92 5.80 -17.76
CA GLU A 341 -7.16 7.21 -18.05
C GLU A 341 -8.29 7.81 -17.16
N ASP A 342 -8.91 7.03 -16.27
CA ASP A 342 -10.08 7.42 -15.44
C ASP A 342 -9.75 8.59 -14.48
N PRO A 343 -10.64 9.58 -14.24
CA PRO A 343 -10.35 10.69 -13.32
C PRO A 343 -9.96 10.26 -11.89
N ASP A 344 -10.37 9.07 -11.41
CA ASP A 344 -9.99 8.57 -10.10
C ASP A 344 -8.59 7.94 -10.10
N LEU A 345 -7.68 8.49 -9.30
CA LEU A 345 -6.30 8.03 -9.17
C LEU A 345 -6.19 6.56 -8.71
N SER A 346 -7.09 6.12 -7.83
CA SER A 346 -7.11 4.75 -7.30
C SER A 346 -7.44 3.75 -8.40
N ILE A 347 -8.34 4.11 -9.32
CA ILE A 347 -8.69 3.30 -10.50
C ILE A 347 -7.50 3.23 -11.45
N ARG A 348 -6.85 4.37 -11.74
CA ARG A 348 -5.66 4.41 -12.59
C ARG A 348 -4.56 3.49 -12.08
N ILE A 349 -4.21 3.62 -10.79
CA ILE A 349 -3.17 2.79 -10.16
C ILE A 349 -3.50 1.30 -10.33
N ARG A 350 -4.75 0.88 -10.09
CA ARG A 350 -5.15 -0.52 -10.29
C ARG A 350 -5.14 -0.97 -11.75
N ALA A 351 -5.46 -0.07 -12.67
CA ALA A 351 -5.40 -0.39 -14.09
C ALA A 351 -3.95 -0.55 -14.58
N LEU A 352 -2.98 0.21 -14.04
CA LEU A 352 -1.57 0.10 -14.43
C LEU A 352 -1.01 -1.32 -14.24
N ASP A 353 -1.32 -1.97 -13.11
CA ASP A 353 -0.93 -3.36 -12.84
C ASP A 353 -1.37 -4.32 -13.97
N LEU A 354 -2.56 -4.08 -14.53
CA LEU A 354 -3.14 -4.88 -15.61
C LEU A 354 -2.61 -4.50 -17.00
N VAL A 355 -2.27 -3.21 -17.21
CA VAL A 355 -1.76 -2.70 -18.49
C VAL A 355 -0.47 -3.42 -18.91
N VAL A 356 0.36 -3.83 -17.94
CA VAL A 356 1.61 -4.56 -18.22
C VAL A 356 1.36 -5.82 -19.04
N VAL A 357 0.28 -6.55 -18.78
CA VAL A 357 -0.03 -7.80 -19.51
C VAL A 357 -0.57 -7.54 -20.92
N LEU A 358 -1.09 -6.34 -21.17
CA LEU A 358 -1.56 -5.95 -22.50
C LEU A 358 -0.41 -5.63 -23.46
N ALA A 359 0.83 -5.52 -22.94
CA ALA A 359 2.02 -5.25 -23.73
C ALA A 359 2.41 -6.45 -24.60
N THR A 360 2.52 -6.19 -25.89
CA THR A 360 3.03 -7.13 -26.91
C THR A 360 3.89 -6.35 -27.89
N LYS A 361 4.64 -7.04 -28.76
CA LYS A 361 5.42 -6.41 -29.85
C LYS A 361 4.62 -5.41 -30.69
N ARG A 362 3.29 -5.62 -30.83
CA ARG A 362 2.41 -4.76 -31.63
C ARG A 362 1.77 -3.63 -30.84
N THR A 363 1.61 -3.79 -29.53
CA THR A 363 0.81 -2.88 -28.70
C THR A 363 1.66 -2.02 -27.76
N LEU A 364 2.91 -2.42 -27.50
CA LEU A 364 3.81 -1.76 -26.54
C LEU A 364 3.95 -0.26 -26.82
N MET A 365 4.30 0.12 -28.05
CA MET A 365 4.54 1.53 -28.39
C MET A 365 3.29 2.39 -28.19
N ASP A 366 2.11 1.89 -28.53
CA ASP A 366 0.85 2.61 -28.36
C ASP A 366 0.48 2.78 -26.87
N ILE A 367 0.70 1.74 -26.06
CA ILE A 367 0.45 1.77 -24.62
C ILE A 367 1.41 2.74 -23.94
N VAL A 368 2.71 2.63 -24.23
CA VAL A 368 3.72 3.55 -23.69
C VAL A 368 3.40 4.98 -24.10
N LYS A 369 3.04 5.24 -25.36
CA LYS A 369 2.63 6.57 -25.81
C LYS A 369 1.46 7.12 -24.98
N ARG A 370 0.42 6.33 -24.70
CA ARG A 370 -0.71 6.76 -23.86
C ARG A 370 -0.29 7.11 -22.43
N LEU A 371 0.56 6.28 -21.82
CA LEU A 371 1.08 6.55 -20.48
C LEU A 371 1.99 7.79 -20.45
N MET A 372 2.83 7.97 -21.47
CA MET A 372 3.67 9.16 -21.64
C MET A 372 2.85 10.44 -21.75
N LEU A 373 1.71 10.41 -22.47
CA LEU A 373 0.81 11.58 -22.57
C LEU A 373 0.33 12.07 -21.20
N GLN A 374 0.20 11.18 -20.21
CA GLN A 374 -0.19 11.56 -18.84
C GLN A 374 0.93 12.31 -18.10
N LEU A 375 2.18 12.12 -18.50
CA LEU A 375 3.37 12.69 -17.87
C LEU A 375 3.82 14.01 -18.52
N ILE A 376 3.41 14.30 -19.76
CA ILE A 376 3.79 15.51 -20.52
C ILE A 376 3.63 16.81 -19.71
N PRO A 377 2.54 17.05 -18.96
CA PRO A 377 2.39 18.29 -18.19
C PRO A 377 3.50 18.53 -17.15
N TYR A 378 4.21 17.47 -16.74
CA TYR A 378 5.26 17.49 -15.71
C TYR A 378 6.67 17.48 -16.28
N PHE A 379 6.83 17.55 -17.60
CA PHE A 379 8.14 17.67 -18.23
C PHE A 379 8.75 19.05 -17.93
N MET A 380 10.07 19.13 -17.81
CA MET A 380 10.79 20.37 -17.45
C MET A 380 10.48 21.54 -18.40
N ASP A 381 10.27 21.24 -19.69
CA ASP A 381 9.99 22.23 -20.75
C ASP A 381 8.50 22.56 -20.91
N SER A 382 7.63 21.98 -20.06
CA SER A 382 6.18 22.14 -20.17
C SER A 382 5.75 23.58 -19.81
N PRO A 383 4.94 24.26 -20.64
CA PRO A 383 4.45 25.59 -20.31
C PRO A 383 3.58 25.57 -19.06
N VAL A 384 3.94 26.39 -18.07
CA VAL A 384 3.29 26.52 -16.74
C VAL A 384 1.76 26.70 -16.84
N HIS A 385 1.25 27.26 -17.94
CA HIS A 385 -0.17 27.44 -18.20
C HIS A 385 -0.99 26.13 -18.23
N MET A 386 -0.38 24.97 -18.56
CA MET A 386 -1.09 23.67 -18.53
C MET A 386 -1.44 23.21 -17.11
N LEU A 387 -0.73 23.71 -16.09
CA LEU A 387 -1.00 23.43 -14.67
C LEU A 387 -2.08 24.38 -14.08
N HIS A 388 -2.49 25.40 -14.84
CA HIS A 388 -3.45 26.43 -14.43
C HIS A 388 -4.84 26.26 -15.06
N ASP A 389 -5.07 25.18 -15.80
CA ASP A 389 -6.41 24.81 -16.25
C ASP A 389 -7.24 24.39 -15.01
N PRO A 390 -8.39 25.04 -14.74
CA PRO A 390 -9.24 24.71 -13.59
C PRO A 390 -9.74 23.26 -13.59
N ASP A 391 -9.76 22.57 -14.74
CA ASP A 391 -10.14 21.17 -14.87
C ASP A 391 -8.94 20.20 -14.76
N PHE A 392 -7.71 20.72 -14.64
CA PHE A 392 -6.49 19.90 -14.50
C PHE A 392 -6.32 19.40 -13.08
N LEU A 393 -6.47 18.08 -12.89
CA LEU A 393 -6.17 17.43 -11.63
C LEU A 393 -4.67 17.08 -11.55
N PRO A 394 -3.88 17.72 -10.68
CA PRO A 394 -2.46 17.41 -10.56
C PRO A 394 -2.25 15.97 -10.07
N LEU A 395 -1.33 15.27 -10.71
CA LEU A 395 -0.93 13.91 -10.41
C LEU A 395 0.03 13.92 -9.22
N SER A 396 -0.20 13.02 -8.28
CA SER A 396 0.72 12.80 -7.17
C SER A 396 2.10 12.34 -7.67
N PRO A 397 3.22 12.77 -7.06
CA PRO A 397 4.55 12.22 -7.29
C PRO A 397 4.60 10.68 -7.29
N LEU A 398 3.86 10.06 -6.38
CA LEU A 398 3.79 8.60 -6.25
C LEU A 398 3.18 7.94 -7.50
N TYR A 399 2.13 8.55 -8.06
CA TYR A 399 1.51 8.02 -9.27
C TYR A 399 2.42 8.17 -10.49
N ARG A 400 3.06 9.34 -10.63
CA ARG A 400 4.02 9.58 -11.73
C ARG A 400 5.16 8.56 -11.71
N THR A 401 5.71 8.31 -10.51
CA THR A 401 6.72 7.26 -10.28
C THR A 401 6.20 5.89 -10.71
N SER A 402 4.99 5.53 -10.28
CA SER A 402 4.37 4.26 -10.67
C SER A 402 4.19 4.12 -12.19
N VAL A 403 3.73 5.16 -12.89
CA VAL A 403 3.62 5.12 -14.36
C VAL A 403 4.99 4.86 -15.02
N ILE A 404 6.04 5.52 -14.54
CA ILE A 404 7.41 5.35 -15.03
C ILE A 404 7.89 3.91 -14.83
N GLU A 405 7.72 3.38 -13.61
CA GLU A 405 8.09 2.00 -13.27
C GLU A 405 7.38 0.99 -14.17
N HIS A 406 6.08 1.17 -14.44
CA HIS A 406 5.31 0.29 -15.31
C HIS A 406 5.74 0.39 -16.79
N ILE A 407 6.09 1.59 -17.28
CA ILE A 407 6.67 1.76 -18.63
C ILE A 407 8.00 0.98 -18.73
N VAL A 408 8.89 1.15 -17.75
CA VAL A 408 10.17 0.45 -17.71
C VAL A 408 9.97 -1.06 -17.62
N GLN A 409 9.06 -1.53 -16.76
CA GLN A 409 8.73 -2.95 -16.61
C GLN A 409 8.23 -3.56 -17.92
N MET A 410 7.31 -2.90 -18.62
CA MET A 410 6.79 -3.39 -19.91
C MET A 410 7.88 -3.49 -20.99
N CYS A 411 8.80 -2.52 -21.04
CA CYS A 411 9.86 -2.50 -22.03
C CYS A 411 10.98 -3.50 -21.71
N SER A 412 11.34 -3.66 -20.43
CA SER A 412 12.43 -4.56 -19.99
C SER A 412 12.03 -6.03 -19.86
N GLN A 413 10.72 -6.32 -19.92
CA GLN A 413 10.18 -7.67 -19.75
C GLN A 413 10.82 -8.71 -20.68
N SER A 414 11.14 -9.88 -20.12
CA SER A 414 11.70 -11.03 -20.84
C SER A 414 12.93 -10.67 -21.69
N ALA A 415 13.84 -9.87 -21.13
CA ALA A 415 15.03 -9.35 -21.83
C ALA A 415 14.67 -8.56 -23.11
N TYR A 416 13.78 -7.57 -22.96
CA TYR A 416 13.34 -6.68 -24.04
C TYR A 416 12.60 -7.38 -25.19
N ALA A 417 11.95 -8.53 -24.92
CA ALA A 417 11.31 -9.34 -25.95
C ALA A 417 10.26 -8.60 -26.78
N TYR A 418 9.68 -7.52 -26.24
CA TYR A 418 8.64 -6.72 -26.90
C TYR A 418 9.16 -5.47 -27.60
N VAL A 419 10.41 -5.05 -27.33
CA VAL A 419 11.02 -3.87 -27.94
C VAL A 419 11.53 -4.22 -29.34
N VAL A 420 10.97 -3.56 -30.36
CA VAL A 420 11.39 -3.75 -31.76
C VAL A 420 12.42 -2.70 -32.19
N ASN A 421 12.31 -1.49 -31.64
CA ASN A 421 13.22 -0.38 -31.92
C ASN A 421 13.85 0.12 -30.61
N PHE A 422 15.14 -0.14 -30.43
CA PHE A 422 15.89 0.29 -29.24
C PHE A 422 16.25 1.78 -29.26
N GLU A 423 16.37 2.42 -30.43
CA GLU A 423 16.53 3.88 -30.49
C GLU A 423 15.29 4.58 -29.95
N TRP A 424 14.09 4.08 -30.30
CA TRP A 424 12.84 4.55 -29.71
C TRP A 424 12.83 4.36 -28.20
N TYR A 425 13.26 3.20 -27.69
CA TYR A 425 13.24 2.96 -26.26
C TYR A 425 14.23 3.86 -25.50
N ILE A 426 15.42 4.12 -26.05
CA ILE A 426 16.37 5.10 -25.50
C ILE A 426 15.73 6.49 -25.48
N ALA A 427 15.03 6.90 -26.54
CA ALA A 427 14.31 8.18 -26.55
C ALA A 427 13.23 8.25 -25.46
N VAL A 428 12.49 7.15 -25.21
CA VAL A 428 11.52 7.08 -24.11
C VAL A 428 12.21 7.26 -22.75
N LEU A 429 13.32 6.55 -22.49
CA LEU A 429 14.05 6.68 -21.22
C LEU A 429 14.57 8.10 -20.99
N MET A 430 15.00 8.77 -22.07
CA MET A 430 15.40 10.18 -22.07
C MET A 430 14.23 11.13 -21.76
N ASP A 431 13.07 10.92 -22.37
CA ASP A 431 11.89 11.73 -22.08
C ASP A 431 11.43 11.54 -20.62
N LEU A 432 11.51 10.32 -20.09
CA LEU A 432 11.17 10.00 -18.70
C LEU A 432 12.09 10.68 -17.68
N SER A 433 13.36 10.92 -18.03
CA SER A 433 14.29 11.59 -17.12
C SER A 433 13.95 13.06 -16.90
N ARG A 434 13.22 13.67 -17.84
CA ARG A 434 12.77 15.06 -17.80
C ARG A 434 11.48 15.25 -16.99
N VAL A 435 10.94 14.20 -16.38
CA VAL A 435 9.78 14.33 -15.48
C VAL A 435 10.22 14.94 -14.15
N THR A 436 9.59 16.04 -13.75
CA THR A 436 9.92 16.77 -12.51
C THR A 436 9.27 16.17 -11.26
N GLY A 437 9.89 16.29 -10.09
CA GLY A 437 9.30 15.90 -8.80
C GLY A 437 9.10 14.38 -8.64
N VAL A 438 10.01 13.59 -9.22
CA VAL A 438 10.10 12.13 -9.08
C VAL A 438 11.57 11.75 -8.93
N GLN A 439 11.84 10.61 -8.30
CA GLN A 439 13.19 10.09 -8.07
C GLN A 439 13.33 8.72 -8.76
N VAL A 440 13.44 8.74 -10.09
CA VAL A 440 13.57 7.52 -10.91
C VAL A 440 14.93 7.45 -11.62
N GLY A 441 15.84 8.38 -11.34
CA GLY A 441 17.13 8.50 -12.03
C GLY A 441 17.97 7.22 -11.98
N THR A 442 18.01 6.53 -10.84
CA THR A 442 18.72 5.25 -10.69
C THR A 442 18.12 4.14 -11.56
N LEU A 443 16.79 3.98 -11.54
CA LEU A 443 16.06 3.01 -12.36
C LEU A 443 16.33 3.26 -13.86
N LEU A 444 16.25 4.52 -14.31
CA LEU A 444 16.50 4.87 -15.70
C LEU A 444 17.97 4.65 -16.10
N SER A 445 18.91 4.98 -15.20
CA SER A 445 20.34 4.73 -15.39
C SER A 445 20.64 3.26 -15.63
N GLU A 446 20.16 2.37 -14.75
CA GLU A 446 20.37 0.93 -14.87
C GLU A 446 19.86 0.38 -16.21
N GLN A 447 18.69 0.84 -16.66
CA GLN A 447 18.12 0.44 -17.94
C GLN A 447 18.91 0.95 -19.14
N LEU A 448 19.36 2.20 -19.12
CA LEU A 448 20.19 2.77 -20.20
C LEU A 448 21.50 1.99 -20.37
N ILE A 449 22.16 1.66 -19.25
CA ILE A 449 23.40 0.88 -19.26
C ILE A 449 23.16 -0.53 -19.79
N ASP A 450 22.12 -1.22 -19.31
CA ASP A 450 21.82 -2.59 -19.73
C ASP A 450 21.55 -2.65 -21.25
N VAL A 451 20.78 -1.69 -21.79
CA VAL A 451 20.55 -1.58 -23.25
C VAL A 451 21.85 -1.30 -24.00
N ALA A 452 22.66 -0.33 -23.55
CA ALA A 452 23.91 0.05 -24.23
C ALA A 452 24.93 -1.10 -24.24
N VAL A 453 25.01 -1.88 -23.16
CA VAL A 453 25.89 -3.04 -23.05
C VAL A 453 25.42 -4.18 -23.96
N ARG A 454 24.13 -4.53 -23.93
CA ARG A 454 23.58 -5.69 -24.66
C ARG A 454 23.42 -5.45 -26.16
N VAL A 455 23.09 -4.23 -26.59
CA VAL A 455 22.69 -3.94 -27.97
C VAL A 455 23.75 -3.07 -28.65
N GLN A 456 24.73 -3.72 -29.30
CA GLN A 456 25.85 -3.02 -29.93
C GLN A 456 25.41 -2.03 -31.03
N SER A 457 24.39 -2.37 -31.81
CA SER A 457 23.95 -1.56 -32.95
C SER A 457 23.41 -0.17 -32.56
N VAL A 458 22.94 0.02 -31.33
CA VAL A 458 22.40 1.31 -30.87
C VAL A 458 23.39 2.15 -30.07
N ARG A 459 24.60 1.67 -29.82
CA ARG A 459 25.60 2.39 -29.02
C ARG A 459 25.90 3.78 -29.57
N GLY A 460 26.05 3.92 -30.88
CA GLY A 460 26.27 5.22 -31.50
C GLY A 460 25.10 6.20 -31.30
N TYR A 461 23.86 5.72 -31.37
CA TYR A 461 22.69 6.55 -31.04
C TYR A 461 22.65 6.89 -29.55
N CYS A 462 22.92 5.91 -28.68
CA CYS A 462 22.94 6.08 -27.23
C CYS A 462 23.96 7.15 -26.80
N VAL A 463 25.20 7.09 -27.33
CA VAL A 463 26.26 8.07 -27.04
C VAL A 463 25.84 9.49 -27.45
N ARG A 464 25.21 9.66 -28.61
CA ARG A 464 24.69 10.97 -29.04
C ARG A 464 23.61 11.50 -28.09
N MET A 465 22.68 10.64 -27.66
CA MET A 465 21.62 11.02 -26.73
C MET A 465 22.18 11.38 -25.34
N MET A 466 23.14 10.60 -24.82
CA MET A 466 23.80 10.89 -23.54
C MET A 466 24.61 12.18 -23.60
N ALA A 467 25.30 12.46 -24.72
CA ALA A 467 26.01 13.72 -24.91
C ALA A 467 25.04 14.91 -24.90
N SER A 468 23.88 14.78 -25.56
CA SER A 468 22.82 15.79 -25.50
C SER A 468 22.25 15.97 -24.08
N LEU A 469 22.15 14.90 -23.29
CA LEU A 469 21.67 14.98 -21.90
C LEU A 469 22.62 15.79 -21.02
N MET A 470 23.93 15.63 -21.23
CA MET A 470 24.97 16.37 -20.50
C MET A 470 24.96 17.88 -20.78
N GLU A 471 24.38 18.30 -21.89
CA GLU A 471 24.24 19.70 -22.29
C GLU A 471 22.90 20.33 -21.85
N ASP A 472 21.96 19.51 -21.37
CA ASP A 472 20.60 19.91 -21.01
C ASP A 472 20.59 20.82 -19.76
N GLN A 473 20.46 22.13 -19.99
CA GLN A 473 20.49 23.13 -18.91
C GLN A 473 19.33 22.95 -17.92
N ALA A 474 18.15 22.54 -18.39
CA ALA A 474 16.99 22.36 -17.53
C ALA A 474 17.28 21.29 -16.46
N LEU A 475 17.91 20.18 -16.86
CA LEU A 475 18.31 19.12 -15.92
C LEU A 475 19.41 19.60 -14.97
N LEU A 476 20.43 20.29 -15.47
CA LEU A 476 21.55 20.79 -14.66
C LEU A 476 21.11 21.82 -13.61
N ASP A 477 20.13 22.67 -13.93
CA ASP A 477 19.57 23.65 -12.98
C ASP A 477 18.87 22.97 -11.78
N THR A 478 18.49 21.70 -11.94
CA THR A 478 17.85 20.93 -10.86
C THR A 478 18.84 20.22 -9.92
N ILE A 479 20.16 20.33 -10.13
CA ILE A 479 21.17 19.63 -9.31
C ILE A 479 20.99 19.82 -7.79
N THR A 480 20.54 21.01 -7.39
CA THR A 480 20.35 21.39 -5.98
C THR A 480 19.02 20.93 -5.38
N GLN A 481 18.09 20.40 -6.19
CA GLN A 481 16.75 20.04 -5.75
C GLN A 481 16.68 18.55 -5.35
N PRO A 482 15.98 18.22 -4.25
CA PRO A 482 15.98 16.86 -3.70
C PRO A 482 15.17 15.83 -4.51
N GLU A 483 14.20 16.24 -5.32
CA GLU A 483 13.28 15.34 -6.05
C GLU A 483 13.53 15.36 -7.56
N THR A 484 14.74 14.97 -7.94
CA THR A 484 15.25 15.10 -9.31
C THR A 484 15.85 13.80 -9.80
N ASN A 485 15.98 13.69 -11.13
CA ASN A 485 16.52 12.51 -11.79
C ASN A 485 18.02 12.65 -12.12
N ILE A 486 18.79 13.43 -11.34
CA ILE A 486 20.22 13.72 -11.62
C ILE A 486 21.05 12.44 -11.73
N ASP A 487 20.67 11.39 -11.01
CA ASP A 487 21.35 10.09 -11.06
C ASP A 487 21.41 9.48 -12.48
N ILE A 488 20.58 9.97 -13.43
CA ILE A 488 20.69 9.58 -14.84
C ILE A 488 22.03 9.97 -15.47
N LEU A 489 22.64 11.06 -14.98
CA LEU A 489 23.93 11.52 -15.49
C LEU A 489 25.05 10.51 -15.20
N TRP A 490 24.84 9.61 -14.22
CA TRP A 490 25.75 8.49 -13.98
C TRP A 490 25.86 7.61 -15.22
N ALA A 491 24.71 7.18 -15.76
CA ALA A 491 24.66 6.36 -16.98
C ALA A 491 25.18 7.14 -18.18
N ALA A 492 24.85 8.43 -18.29
CA ALA A 492 25.36 9.27 -19.37
C ALA A 492 26.88 9.34 -19.38
N ALA A 493 27.51 9.64 -18.24
CA ALA A 493 28.97 9.68 -18.10
C ALA A 493 29.59 8.32 -18.43
N TYR A 494 29.06 7.24 -17.84
CA TYR A 494 29.56 5.88 -18.07
C TYR A 494 29.53 5.49 -19.56
N ILE A 495 28.39 5.67 -20.23
CA ILE A 495 28.20 5.30 -21.64
C ILE A 495 29.10 6.12 -22.55
N ILE A 496 29.21 7.44 -22.32
CA ILE A 496 30.12 8.33 -23.05
C ILE A 496 31.58 7.88 -22.86
N GLY A 497 31.96 7.54 -21.63
CA GLY A 497 33.32 7.13 -21.30
C GLY A 497 33.72 5.80 -21.94
N GLU A 498 32.85 4.78 -21.86
CA GLU A 498 33.11 3.45 -22.42
C GLU A 498 33.08 3.41 -23.95
N TYR A 499 32.11 4.11 -24.56
CA TYR A 499 31.86 4.07 -26.00
C TYR A 499 32.26 5.38 -26.70
N ASN A 500 33.36 5.97 -26.27
CA ASN A 500 33.87 7.26 -26.78
C ASN A 500 34.22 7.24 -28.28
N GLU A 501 34.36 6.06 -28.89
CA GLU A 501 34.59 5.88 -30.33
C GLU A 501 33.46 6.43 -31.21
N TYR A 502 32.25 6.55 -30.67
CA TYR A 502 31.07 7.06 -31.38
C TYR A 502 30.82 8.57 -31.17
N LEU A 503 31.72 9.28 -30.48
CA LEU A 503 31.57 10.71 -30.23
C LEU A 503 31.93 11.55 -31.46
N ASP A 504 31.00 12.38 -31.92
CA ASP A 504 31.23 13.33 -33.02
C ASP A 504 32.10 14.52 -32.58
N GLN A 505 31.90 15.01 -31.35
CA GLN A 505 32.60 16.19 -30.80
C GLN A 505 33.19 15.93 -29.39
N PRO A 506 34.28 15.17 -29.27
CA PRO A 506 34.86 14.82 -27.97
C PRO A 506 35.25 16.02 -27.11
N THR A 507 35.73 17.11 -27.72
CA THR A 507 36.17 18.32 -26.99
C THR A 507 35.01 19.11 -26.39
N ALA A 508 33.84 19.13 -27.04
CA ALA A 508 32.63 19.74 -26.48
C ALA A 508 32.14 18.94 -25.26
N VAL A 509 32.07 17.61 -25.40
CA VAL A 509 31.66 16.71 -24.32
C VAL A 509 32.58 16.76 -23.11
N LEU A 510 33.91 16.88 -23.31
CA LEU A 510 34.86 17.09 -22.22
C LEU A 510 34.57 18.35 -21.41
N ARG A 511 34.12 19.44 -22.05
CA ARG A 511 33.71 20.67 -21.35
C ARG A 511 32.42 20.46 -20.57
N SER A 512 31.45 19.76 -21.13
CA SER A 512 30.19 19.44 -20.45
C SER A 512 30.41 18.53 -19.23
N LEU A 513 31.28 17.52 -19.33
CA LEU A 513 31.69 16.67 -18.20
C LEU A 513 32.47 17.44 -17.12
N GLY A 514 33.17 18.51 -17.52
CA GLY A 514 33.91 19.40 -16.63
C GLY A 514 33.10 20.57 -16.07
N ASN A 515 31.77 20.57 -16.22
CA ASN A 515 30.93 21.66 -15.75
C ASN A 515 31.04 21.84 -14.22
N PRO A 516 31.34 23.06 -13.71
CA PRO A 516 31.53 23.29 -12.28
C PRO A 516 30.29 22.98 -11.42
N LEU A 517 29.08 23.04 -11.98
CA LEU A 517 27.85 22.69 -11.28
C LEU A 517 27.80 21.22 -10.83
N LEU A 518 28.52 20.34 -11.52
CA LEU A 518 28.57 18.91 -11.19
C LEU A 518 29.31 18.62 -9.88
N ARG A 519 30.02 19.61 -9.30
CA ARG A 519 30.64 19.49 -7.97
C ARG A 519 29.61 19.34 -6.85
N GLU A 520 28.39 19.83 -7.06
CA GLU A 520 27.33 19.76 -6.04
C GLU A 520 26.64 18.38 -6.00
N THR A 521 27.00 17.49 -6.93
CA THR A 521 26.45 16.12 -7.01
C THR A 521 27.08 15.15 -6.01
N SER A 522 26.53 13.94 -5.89
CA SER A 522 27.02 12.91 -4.98
C SER A 522 28.45 12.44 -5.33
N PRO A 523 29.28 12.01 -4.33
CA PRO A 523 30.64 11.55 -4.58
C PRO A 523 30.73 10.39 -5.60
N ALA A 524 29.76 9.48 -5.57
CA ALA A 524 29.67 8.37 -6.52
C ALA A 524 29.50 8.85 -7.97
N LEU A 525 28.73 9.92 -8.18
CA LEU A 525 28.52 10.53 -9.48
C LEU A 525 29.77 11.32 -9.94
N GLN A 526 30.43 12.03 -9.03
CA GLN A 526 31.71 12.69 -9.32
C GLN A 526 32.80 11.69 -9.75
N ALA A 527 32.87 10.53 -9.09
CA ALA A 527 33.87 9.50 -9.37
C ALA A 527 33.75 8.92 -10.79
N ILE A 528 32.52 8.77 -11.32
CA ILE A 528 32.32 8.32 -12.70
C ILE A 528 32.62 9.43 -13.72
N PHE A 529 32.32 10.70 -13.40
CA PHE A 529 32.70 11.81 -14.27
C PHE A 529 34.21 11.91 -14.45
N ILE A 530 34.98 11.81 -13.37
CA ILE A 530 36.46 11.81 -13.45
C ILE A 530 36.96 10.67 -14.35
N GLN A 531 36.44 9.47 -14.15
CA GLN A 531 36.83 8.31 -14.97
C GLN A 531 36.47 8.53 -16.45
N SER A 532 35.31 9.11 -16.73
CA SER A 532 34.81 9.34 -18.07
C SER A 532 35.59 10.45 -18.79
N ILE A 533 35.94 11.54 -18.08
CA ILE A 533 36.82 12.61 -18.58
C ILE A 533 38.15 12.01 -19.05
N LEU A 534 38.77 11.17 -18.23
CA LEU A 534 40.06 10.53 -18.58
C LEU A 534 39.93 9.61 -19.80
N LYS A 535 38.90 8.75 -19.84
CA LYS A 535 38.67 7.84 -20.98
C LYS A 535 38.45 8.60 -22.29
N VAL A 536 37.58 9.61 -22.28
CA VAL A 536 37.29 10.42 -23.47
C VAL A 536 38.53 11.19 -23.93
N TYR A 537 39.28 11.77 -22.99
CA TYR A 537 40.51 12.49 -23.30
C TYR A 537 41.57 11.56 -23.91
N ILE A 538 41.78 10.37 -23.34
CA ILE A 538 42.73 9.39 -23.87
C ILE A 538 42.30 8.90 -25.26
N GLY A 539 41.02 8.56 -25.45
CA GLY A 539 40.49 8.12 -26.74
C GLY A 539 40.62 9.20 -27.82
N TRP A 540 40.27 10.45 -27.48
CA TRP A 540 40.45 11.58 -28.38
C TRP A 540 41.92 11.85 -28.71
N ALA A 541 42.81 11.88 -27.70
CA ALA A 541 44.24 12.07 -27.90
C ALA A 541 44.86 10.96 -28.76
N HIS A 542 44.39 9.72 -28.61
CA HIS A 542 44.80 8.61 -29.48
C HIS A 542 44.37 8.83 -30.94
N SER A 543 43.12 9.26 -31.17
CA SER A 543 42.62 9.57 -32.52
C SER A 543 43.39 10.71 -33.21
N LEU A 544 43.94 11.65 -32.42
CA LEU A 544 44.79 12.74 -32.91
C LEU A 544 46.19 12.28 -33.33
N LEU A 545 46.75 11.27 -32.67
CA LEU A 545 48.05 10.70 -33.03
C LEU A 545 48.03 10.10 -34.44
N GLU A 546 46.89 9.56 -34.88
CA GLU A 546 46.72 9.03 -36.24
C GLU A 546 46.68 10.12 -37.33
N ARG A 547 46.40 11.39 -36.96
CA ARG A 547 46.20 12.51 -37.89
C ARG A 547 47.10 13.71 -37.58
N TRP A 548 48.28 13.45 -37.01
CA TRP A 548 49.14 14.46 -36.38
C TRP A 548 49.51 15.66 -37.27
N SER A 549 49.42 16.87 -36.70
CA SER A 549 49.90 18.12 -37.31
C SER A 549 50.25 19.19 -36.27
N ILE A 550 51.04 20.19 -36.64
CA ILE A 550 51.49 21.28 -35.76
C ILE A 550 50.30 22.10 -35.20
N THR A 551 49.24 22.27 -35.99
CA THR A 551 48.00 22.93 -35.56
C THR A 551 47.24 22.11 -34.52
N LEU A 552 47.26 20.78 -34.63
CA LEU A 552 46.64 19.88 -33.64
C LEU A 552 47.42 19.81 -32.33
N SER A 553 48.74 20.04 -32.35
CA SER A 553 49.55 20.15 -31.11
C SER A 553 49.04 21.27 -30.20
N LYS A 554 48.64 22.42 -30.78
CA LYS A 554 48.10 23.54 -30.01
C LYS A 554 46.71 23.23 -29.44
N VAL A 555 45.85 22.57 -30.22
CA VAL A 555 44.54 22.11 -29.76
C VAL A 555 44.68 21.10 -28.61
N LEU A 556 45.64 20.18 -28.72
CA LEU A 556 45.96 19.22 -27.65
C LEU A 556 46.40 19.93 -26.36
N GLU A 557 47.29 20.92 -26.44
CA GLU A 557 47.74 21.70 -25.28
C GLU A 557 46.59 22.47 -24.61
N ASP A 558 45.74 23.11 -25.40
CA ASP A 558 44.60 23.88 -24.87
C ASP A 558 43.54 22.96 -24.23
N THR A 559 43.18 21.84 -24.87
CA THR A 559 42.26 20.86 -24.29
C THR A 559 42.86 20.16 -23.06
N SER A 560 44.16 19.89 -23.04
CA SER A 560 44.85 19.35 -21.85
C SER A 560 44.72 20.29 -20.66
N ARG A 561 44.86 21.61 -20.90
CA ARG A 561 44.70 22.63 -19.86
C ARG A 561 43.26 22.70 -19.36
N GLU A 562 42.28 22.61 -20.26
CA GLU A 562 40.85 22.56 -19.91
C GLU A 562 40.51 21.31 -19.06
N VAL A 563 41.01 20.13 -19.43
CA VAL A 563 40.80 18.89 -18.67
C VAL A 563 41.45 18.95 -17.29
N LEU A 564 42.67 19.47 -17.19
CA LEU A 564 43.34 19.64 -15.89
C LEU A 564 42.58 20.65 -15.00
N ALA A 565 42.06 21.72 -15.59
CA ALA A 565 41.21 22.67 -14.87
C ALA A 565 39.92 21.99 -14.38
N ALA A 566 39.26 21.19 -15.22
CA ALA A 566 38.06 20.43 -14.84
C ALA A 566 38.33 19.43 -13.71
N LEU A 567 39.44 18.67 -13.77
CA LEU A 567 39.83 17.74 -12.71
C LEU A 567 40.16 18.46 -11.40
N SER A 568 40.74 19.65 -11.46
CA SER A 568 41.03 20.45 -10.26
C SER A 568 39.79 20.92 -9.51
N VAL A 569 38.63 21.01 -10.17
CA VAL A 569 37.34 21.31 -9.52
C VAL A 569 36.95 20.20 -8.54
N TYR A 570 37.29 18.95 -8.84
CA TYR A 570 37.01 17.78 -8.00
C TYR A 570 38.11 17.50 -6.96
N ALA A 571 39.27 18.15 -7.02
CA ALA A 571 40.38 17.95 -6.08
C ALA A 571 40.12 18.53 -4.67
N CYS A 572 39.08 19.35 -4.51
CA CYS A 572 38.74 20.05 -3.26
C CYS A 572 37.52 19.43 -2.55
N THR A 573 37.19 18.16 -2.80
CA THR A 573 36.11 17.45 -2.11
C THR A 573 36.66 16.64 -0.93
N HIS A 574 35.87 16.50 0.14
CA HIS A 574 36.26 15.79 1.36
C HIS A 574 36.09 14.26 1.27
N ASP A 575 35.87 13.72 0.07
CA ASP A 575 35.65 12.30 -0.17
C ASP A 575 36.94 11.62 -0.65
N LEU A 576 37.38 10.58 0.08
CA LEU A 576 38.65 9.90 -0.15
C LEU A 576 38.70 9.20 -1.52
N GLU A 577 37.59 8.64 -2.01
CA GLU A 577 37.57 7.94 -3.29
C GLU A 577 37.70 8.93 -4.46
N VAL A 578 37.05 10.09 -4.35
CA VAL A 578 37.17 11.16 -5.34
C VAL A 578 38.58 11.74 -5.34
N GLU A 579 39.16 11.99 -4.16
CA GLU A 579 40.52 12.52 -4.00
C GLU A 579 41.59 11.58 -4.58
N ASP A 580 41.49 10.28 -4.30
CA ASP A 580 42.40 9.26 -4.85
C ASP A 580 42.31 9.20 -6.39
N ARG A 581 41.09 9.20 -6.96
CA ARG A 581 40.90 9.14 -8.42
C ARG A 581 41.40 10.39 -9.14
N VAL A 582 41.22 11.58 -8.57
CA VAL A 582 41.77 12.83 -9.12
C VAL A 582 43.30 12.82 -9.05
N SER A 583 43.86 12.35 -7.94
CA SER A 583 45.30 12.27 -7.73
C SER A 583 45.98 11.30 -8.70
N ASP A 584 45.39 10.12 -8.93
CA ASP A 584 45.89 9.14 -9.90
C ASP A 584 45.77 9.64 -11.35
N GLY A 585 44.68 10.34 -11.69
CA GLY A 585 44.47 10.95 -13.01
C GLY A 585 45.41 12.13 -13.29
N GLY A 586 45.71 12.94 -12.28
CA GLY A 586 46.63 14.09 -12.37
C GLY A 586 48.11 13.72 -12.33
N SER A 587 48.47 12.58 -11.72
CA SER A 587 49.85 12.14 -11.49
C SER A 587 50.51 11.40 -12.67
N GLY A 588 49.96 11.50 -13.88
CA GLY A 588 50.59 11.00 -15.12
C GLY A 588 51.97 11.62 -15.45
N ARG A 589 52.48 12.54 -14.62
CA ARG A 589 53.91 12.95 -14.60
C ARG A 589 54.69 12.11 -13.58
N GLY A 590 55.44 11.15 -14.13
CA GLY A 590 56.56 10.40 -13.56
C GLY A 590 56.87 10.53 -12.06
N ARG A 591 56.58 9.47 -11.31
CA ARG A 591 57.39 9.11 -10.14
C ARG A 591 58.79 8.70 -10.63
N GLN A 592 59.72 9.64 -10.72
CA GLN A 592 61.14 9.31 -10.71
C GLN A 592 61.54 8.97 -9.27
N ALA A 593 61.65 7.67 -9.02
CA ALA A 593 62.40 7.14 -7.89
C ALA A 593 63.91 7.29 -8.18
N GLY A 594 64.64 7.90 -7.24
CA GLY A 594 66.09 7.72 -7.11
C GLY A 594 66.88 9.01 -6.95
N GLN A 595 67.23 9.38 -5.71
CA GLN A 595 68.57 9.13 -5.18
C GLN A 595 68.71 9.67 -3.75
N SER A 596 69.15 8.78 -2.87
CA SER A 596 69.65 9.08 -1.54
C SER A 596 70.97 9.84 -1.60
N THR A 597 71.13 10.87 -0.77
CA THR A 597 72.45 11.26 -0.24
C THR A 597 72.41 11.29 1.28
N ARG A 598 73.39 10.59 1.86
CA ARG A 598 73.63 10.28 3.26
C ARG A 598 74.07 11.48 4.10
N SER A 599 73.79 11.34 5.42
CA SER A 599 74.60 11.71 6.59
C SER A 599 74.86 13.20 6.86
N SER A 600 74.80 13.73 8.08
CA SER A 600 75.32 13.17 9.33
C SER A 600 74.83 13.93 10.60
N THR A 601 74.82 13.21 11.74
CA THR A 601 75.10 13.64 13.14
C THR A 601 74.11 14.60 13.84
N ASN A 602 73.74 14.49 15.12
CA ASN A 602 74.34 13.76 16.24
C ASN A 602 73.34 13.55 17.41
N ARG A 603 73.65 12.57 18.26
CA ARG A 603 72.98 12.15 19.49
C ARG A 603 72.96 13.20 20.63
N SER A 604 71.94 13.15 21.48
CA SER A 604 72.02 12.94 22.95
C SER A 604 70.62 13.13 23.57
N THR A 605 69.97 12.07 24.06
CA THR A 605 69.88 11.71 25.49
C THR A 605 69.53 12.88 26.42
N ASN A 606 68.30 12.87 26.96
CA ASN A 606 68.11 12.78 28.40
C ASN A 606 66.72 12.26 28.75
N ALA A 607 66.70 11.37 29.73
CA ALA A 607 65.54 10.78 30.36
C ALA A 607 65.08 11.63 31.54
N SER A 608 63.76 11.79 31.68
CA SER A 608 62.96 11.77 32.91
C SER A 608 61.54 12.20 32.56
#